data_AF-A0A7V0WES8-F1
#
_entry.id   AF-A0A7V0WES8-F1
#
_cell.length_a   1.000
_cell.length_b   1.000
_cell.length_c   1.000
_cell.angle_alpha   90.00
_cell.angle_beta   90.00
_cell.angle_gamma   90.00
#
_symmetry.space_group_name_H-M   'P 1'
#
loop_
_entity.id
_entity.type
_entity.pdbx_description
1 polymer ?
#
loop_
_entity_poly.entity_id
_entity_poly.type
_entity_poly.pdbx_seq_one_letter_code
_entity_poly.pdbx_strand_id
1 'polypeptide(L)'
;MTENLVWFVWSLGLLCVWLAVFAFYRTARTRILRASLLTMLFGLSEPIFVPEYWNPPSLFDLAQKTGFDIESLLFSFAIGGMGIVIYDLLFKVKHEKMDSIERHDRHHRFHFWTLVSPYIMFALLYFLTDLNPIYSASLSMFIGGLAALWCRPDLKMKIWVSGVIFTLFYFVYFFPLVLFFPGFVERVWMLSAISGILIAGVPLEELMFAFTFGMLWSSYYEHLAWYKIKTKSVHK
;
A
#
# COMPACT_ATOMS: atom_id res chain seq x y z
N MET A 1 6.27 18.88 -20.68
CA MET A 1 5.00 18.30 -20.19
C MET A 1 4.36 19.37 -19.33
N THR A 2 3.08 19.71 -19.54
CA THR A 2 2.36 20.56 -18.58
C THR A 2 2.39 19.85 -17.22
N GLU A 3 2.74 20.56 -16.14
CA GLU A 3 2.87 19.95 -14.80
C GLU A 3 1.59 19.19 -14.40
N ASN A 4 0.43 19.64 -14.88
CA ASN A 4 -0.91 19.07 -14.74
C ASN A 4 -1.04 17.60 -15.19
N LEU A 5 -0.10 17.06 -15.96
CA LEU A 5 -0.12 15.67 -16.41
C LEU A 5 0.89 14.78 -15.70
N VAL A 6 1.77 15.34 -14.86
CA VAL A 6 2.85 14.56 -14.24
C VAL A 6 2.28 13.47 -13.35
N TRP A 7 1.33 13.80 -12.45
CA TRP A 7 0.70 12.82 -11.57
C TRP A 7 -0.09 11.76 -12.37
N PHE A 8 -0.83 12.17 -13.39
CA PHE A 8 -1.59 11.26 -14.25
C PHE A 8 -0.67 10.27 -15.00
N VAL A 9 0.37 10.77 -15.67
CA VAL A 9 1.35 9.94 -16.39
C VAL A 9 2.07 9.01 -15.42
N TRP A 10 2.36 9.49 -14.21
CA TRP A 10 2.92 8.66 -13.16
C TRP A 10 1.98 7.52 -12.79
N SER A 11 0.74 7.81 -12.40
CA SER A 11 -0.26 6.77 -12.08
C SER A 11 -0.47 5.75 -13.21
N LEU A 12 -0.41 6.18 -14.47
CA LEU A 12 -0.41 5.27 -15.63
C LEU A 12 0.86 4.41 -15.72
N GLY A 13 2.04 4.97 -15.42
CA GLY A 13 3.30 4.23 -15.33
C GLY A 13 3.22 3.09 -14.31
N LEU A 14 2.69 3.34 -13.12
CA LEU A 14 2.48 2.30 -12.11
C LEU A 14 1.47 1.25 -12.58
N LEU A 15 0.39 1.67 -13.23
CA LEU A 15 -0.60 0.76 -13.81
C LEU A 15 0.02 -0.13 -14.91
N CYS A 16 0.96 0.39 -15.71
CA CYS A 16 1.70 -0.41 -16.68
C CYS A 16 2.56 -1.49 -16.01
N VAL A 17 3.23 -1.18 -14.90
CA VAL A 17 3.96 -2.18 -14.09
C VAL A 17 3.01 -3.26 -13.57
N TRP A 18 1.86 -2.84 -13.04
CA TRP A 18 0.81 -3.76 -12.61
C TRP A 18 0.30 -4.64 -13.75
N LEU A 19 0.04 -4.06 -14.93
CA LEU A 19 -0.45 -4.78 -16.12
C LEU A 19 0.57 -5.82 -16.60
N ALA A 20 1.86 -5.49 -16.58
CA ALA A 20 2.91 -6.44 -16.89
C ALA A 20 2.86 -7.64 -15.93
N VAL A 21 2.83 -7.38 -14.61
CA VAL A 21 2.73 -8.46 -13.60
C VAL A 21 1.46 -9.27 -13.78
N PHE A 22 0.31 -8.63 -14.01
CA PHE A 22 -0.97 -9.29 -14.25
C PHE A 22 -0.94 -10.17 -15.51
N ALA A 23 -0.31 -9.70 -16.59
CA ALA A 23 -0.18 -10.44 -17.84
C ALA A 23 0.69 -11.69 -17.69
N PHE A 24 1.86 -11.56 -17.04
CA PHE A 24 2.83 -12.64 -16.89
C PHE A 24 2.51 -13.61 -15.75
N TYR A 25 1.97 -13.14 -14.62
CA TYR A 25 1.73 -13.98 -13.44
C TYR A 25 0.31 -14.55 -13.39
N ARG A 26 0.01 -15.40 -14.38
CA ARG A 26 -1.34 -15.95 -14.65
C ARG A 26 -1.99 -16.63 -13.45
N THR A 27 -1.22 -17.33 -12.63
CA THR A 27 -1.72 -18.10 -11.47
C THR A 27 -2.25 -17.23 -10.34
N ALA A 28 -1.92 -15.94 -10.29
CA ALA A 28 -2.36 -15.03 -9.24
C ALA A 28 -3.35 -13.96 -9.72
N ARG A 29 -3.74 -13.93 -11.00
CA ARG A 29 -4.59 -12.88 -11.59
C ARG A 29 -5.84 -12.56 -10.78
N THR A 30 -6.59 -13.58 -10.37
CA THR A 30 -7.80 -13.38 -9.56
C THR A 30 -7.50 -12.74 -8.21
N ARG A 31 -6.35 -13.08 -7.59
CA ARG A 31 -5.93 -12.48 -6.32
C ARG A 31 -5.52 -11.02 -6.53
N ILE A 32 -4.67 -10.78 -7.54
CA ILE A 32 -4.20 -9.44 -7.92
C ILE A 32 -5.40 -8.54 -8.19
N LEU A 33 -6.33 -8.95 -9.05
CA LEU A 33 -7.49 -8.13 -9.43
C LEU A 33 -8.39 -7.84 -8.24
N ARG A 34 -8.70 -8.84 -7.39
CA ARG A 34 -9.53 -8.63 -6.20
C ARG A 34 -8.89 -7.67 -5.20
N ALA A 35 -7.59 -7.83 -4.94
CA ALA A 35 -6.86 -6.92 -4.05
C ALA A 35 -6.85 -5.50 -4.63
N SER A 36 -6.58 -5.37 -5.93
CA SER A 36 -6.53 -4.07 -6.62
C SER A 36 -7.88 -3.36 -6.60
N LEU A 37 -8.99 -4.08 -6.84
CA LEU A 37 -10.33 -3.51 -6.77
C LEU A 37 -10.71 -3.08 -5.34
N LEU A 38 -10.30 -3.86 -4.33
CA LEU A 38 -10.54 -3.51 -2.94
C LEU A 38 -9.73 -2.27 -2.52
N THR A 39 -8.46 -2.21 -2.90
CA THR A 39 -7.59 -1.06 -2.55
C THR A 39 -7.94 0.19 -3.34
N MET A 40 -8.44 0.07 -4.57
CA MET A 40 -8.91 1.20 -5.38
C MET A 40 -9.90 2.08 -4.62
N LEU A 41 -10.77 1.49 -3.79
CA LEU A 41 -11.73 2.24 -2.98
C LEU A 41 -11.08 3.23 -2.01
N PHE A 42 -9.84 2.98 -1.57
CA PHE A 42 -9.09 3.92 -0.73
C PHE A 42 -8.63 5.15 -1.52
N GLY A 43 -8.60 5.12 -2.85
CA GLY A 43 -8.42 6.35 -3.62
C GLY A 43 -9.54 7.37 -3.39
N LEU A 44 -10.73 6.92 -2.94
CA LEU A 44 -11.82 7.83 -2.54
C LEU A 44 -11.54 8.59 -1.24
N SER A 45 -10.52 8.20 -0.47
CA SER A 45 -10.11 8.95 0.72
C SER A 45 -9.13 10.08 0.43
N GLU A 46 -8.79 10.33 -0.85
CA GLU A 46 -7.90 11.44 -1.26
C GLU A 46 -8.28 12.80 -0.65
N PRO A 47 -9.57 13.17 -0.50
CA PRO A 47 -9.96 14.44 0.11
C PRO A 47 -9.52 14.62 1.56
N ILE A 48 -9.11 13.54 2.23
CA ILE A 48 -8.54 13.60 3.57
C ILE A 48 -7.07 14.07 3.50
N PHE A 49 -6.35 13.76 2.43
CA PHE A 49 -4.93 14.05 2.27
C PHE A 49 -4.68 15.37 1.54
N VAL A 50 -5.56 15.78 0.62
CA VAL A 50 -5.42 17.04 -0.12
C VAL A 50 -6.19 18.16 0.57
N PRO A 51 -5.58 19.34 0.85
CA PRO A 51 -4.21 19.75 0.53
C PRO A 51 -3.20 19.55 1.69
N GLU A 52 -3.64 18.97 2.81
CA GLU A 52 -2.88 18.96 4.07
C GLU A 52 -1.56 18.20 4.00
N TYR A 53 -1.58 17.02 3.39
CA TYR A 53 -0.39 16.20 3.15
C TYR A 53 0.37 16.68 1.92
N TRP A 54 -0.37 16.91 0.83
CA TRP A 54 0.18 17.23 -0.48
C TRP A 54 -0.89 17.82 -1.38
N ASN A 55 -0.48 18.43 -2.49
CA ASN A 55 -1.35 19.09 -3.45
C ASN A 55 -0.93 18.76 -4.90
N PRO A 56 -1.30 17.59 -5.42
CA PRO A 56 -0.81 17.11 -6.71
C PRO A 56 -1.45 17.82 -7.89
N PRO A 57 -0.69 18.18 -8.93
CA PRO A 57 -1.27 18.62 -10.19
C PRO A 57 -2.01 17.44 -10.83
N SER A 58 -3.34 17.55 -10.93
CA SER A 58 -4.24 16.46 -11.34
C SER A 58 -4.97 16.75 -12.65
N LEU A 59 -5.49 15.71 -13.30
CA LEU A 59 -6.26 15.82 -14.52
C LEU A 59 -7.50 16.71 -14.30
N PHE A 60 -7.65 17.74 -15.13
CA PHE A 60 -8.67 18.80 -15.01
C PHE A 60 -8.61 19.64 -13.72
N ASP A 61 -7.47 19.59 -13.00
CA ASP A 61 -7.24 20.25 -11.72
C ASP A 61 -8.28 19.83 -10.66
N LEU A 62 -8.71 18.57 -10.70
CA LEU A 62 -9.73 18.05 -9.77
C LEU A 62 -9.27 18.15 -8.32
N ALA A 63 -8.03 17.76 -8.01
CA ALA A 63 -7.47 17.84 -6.67
C ALA A 63 -7.55 19.27 -6.12
N GLN A 64 -7.22 20.27 -6.93
CA GLN A 64 -7.29 21.69 -6.52
C GLN A 64 -8.73 22.19 -6.35
N LYS A 65 -9.67 21.68 -7.16
CA LYS A 65 -11.07 22.13 -7.17
C LYS A 65 -11.93 21.44 -6.13
N THR A 66 -11.64 20.18 -5.80
CA THR A 66 -12.52 19.32 -5.00
C THR A 66 -11.80 18.55 -3.89
N GLY A 67 -10.47 18.56 -3.85
CA GLY A 67 -9.67 17.72 -2.97
C GLY A 67 -9.55 16.26 -3.44
N PHE A 68 -10.15 15.90 -4.57
CA PHE A 68 -10.16 14.52 -5.10
C PHE A 68 -9.54 14.46 -6.49
N ASP A 69 -8.89 13.35 -6.83
CA ASP A 69 -8.45 13.08 -8.19
C ASP A 69 -8.68 11.61 -8.62
N ILE A 70 -8.68 11.36 -9.93
CA ILE A 70 -8.94 10.02 -10.49
C ILE A 70 -7.68 9.16 -10.40
N GLU A 71 -6.53 9.80 -10.41
CA GLU A 71 -5.20 9.24 -10.30
C GLU A 71 -5.03 8.44 -9.02
N SER A 72 -5.59 8.87 -7.89
CA SER A 72 -5.55 8.17 -6.62
C SER A 72 -6.32 6.85 -6.65
N LEU A 73 -7.37 6.74 -7.46
CA LEU A 73 -8.02 5.44 -7.71
C LEU A 73 -7.09 4.51 -8.49
N LEU A 74 -6.43 5.01 -9.55
CA LEU A 74 -5.51 4.22 -10.38
C LEU A 74 -4.28 3.79 -9.59
N PHE A 75 -3.70 4.71 -8.83
CA PHE A 75 -2.55 4.49 -7.97
C PHE A 75 -2.89 3.44 -6.90
N SER A 76 -3.99 3.64 -6.17
CA SER A 76 -4.46 2.72 -5.12
C SER A 76 -4.80 1.33 -5.68
N PHE A 77 -5.38 1.26 -6.88
CA PHE A 77 -5.59 0.00 -7.59
C PHE A 77 -4.27 -0.71 -7.85
N ALA A 78 -3.29 -0.02 -8.43
CA ALA A 78 -2.02 -0.62 -8.81
C ALA A 78 -1.20 -1.06 -7.60
N ILE A 79 -1.05 -0.23 -6.56
CA ILE A 79 -0.29 -0.62 -5.35
C ILE A 79 -0.91 -1.81 -4.63
N GLY A 80 -2.25 -1.97 -4.61
CA GLY A 80 -2.88 -3.08 -3.90
C GLY A 80 -2.62 -4.44 -4.53
N GLY A 81 -2.68 -4.52 -5.86
CA GLY A 81 -2.28 -5.74 -6.57
C GLY A 81 -0.80 -6.06 -6.36
N MET A 82 0.06 -5.05 -6.40
CA MET A 82 1.49 -5.20 -6.18
C MET A 82 1.81 -5.63 -4.73
N GLY A 83 1.14 -5.04 -3.75
CA GLY A 83 1.34 -5.29 -2.32
C GLY A 83 1.15 -6.76 -1.92
N ILE A 84 0.20 -7.46 -2.57
CA ILE A 84 -0.05 -8.88 -2.26
C ILE A 84 0.89 -9.84 -3.02
N VAL A 85 1.50 -9.40 -4.12
CA VAL A 85 2.10 -10.31 -5.12
C VAL A 85 3.62 -10.21 -5.22
N ILE A 86 4.24 -9.08 -4.90
CA ILE A 86 5.70 -8.91 -5.06
C ILE A 86 6.46 -9.99 -4.26
N TYR A 87 6.06 -10.24 -3.02
CA TYR A 87 6.63 -11.32 -2.21
C TYR A 87 6.48 -12.69 -2.89
N ASP A 88 5.30 -12.98 -3.45
CA ASP A 88 5.02 -14.25 -4.12
C ASP A 88 5.90 -14.43 -5.36
N LEU A 89 6.18 -13.35 -6.10
CA LEU A 89 7.05 -13.36 -7.27
C LEU A 89 8.51 -13.69 -6.89
N LEU A 90 9.02 -13.07 -5.82
CA LEU A 90 10.41 -13.22 -5.39
C LEU A 90 10.67 -14.57 -4.72
N PHE A 91 9.74 -15.03 -3.88
CA PHE A 91 9.92 -16.26 -3.07
C PHE A 91 9.19 -17.49 -3.61
N LYS A 92 8.47 -17.36 -4.74
CA LYS A 92 7.78 -18.46 -5.46
C LYS A 92 6.90 -19.31 -4.53
N VAL A 93 6.09 -18.66 -3.69
CA VAL A 93 5.23 -19.34 -2.72
C VAL A 93 3.97 -19.93 -3.37
N LYS A 94 3.43 -20.97 -2.74
CA LYS A 94 2.11 -21.54 -3.04
C LYS A 94 1.12 -21.19 -1.94
N HIS A 95 -0.13 -20.96 -2.34
CA HIS A 95 -1.25 -20.71 -1.43
C HIS A 95 -2.08 -21.97 -1.25
N GLU A 96 -2.30 -22.36 0.00
CA GLU A 96 -3.13 -23.52 0.37
C GLU A 96 -4.23 -23.09 1.31
N LYS A 97 -5.44 -23.63 1.14
CA LYS A 97 -6.55 -23.30 2.04
C LYS A 97 -6.21 -23.77 3.45
N MET A 98 -6.46 -22.91 4.44
CA MET A 98 -6.33 -23.27 5.85
C MET A 98 -7.43 -24.25 6.25
N ASP A 99 -7.03 -25.30 6.97
CA ASP A 99 -7.94 -26.35 7.45
C ASP A 99 -8.91 -25.81 8.51
N SER A 100 -10.09 -26.40 8.62
CA SER A 100 -11.17 -25.92 9.50
C SER A 100 -10.78 -25.95 10.96
N ILE A 101 -10.05 -26.97 11.41
CA ILE A 101 -9.58 -27.11 12.79
C ILE A 101 -8.61 -25.98 13.14
N GLU A 102 -7.69 -25.65 12.23
CA GLU A 102 -6.71 -24.60 12.43
C GLU A 102 -7.36 -23.22 12.57
N ARG A 103 -8.48 -22.96 11.88
CA ARG A 103 -9.24 -21.69 12.00
C ARG A 103 -9.85 -21.46 13.38
N HIS A 104 -9.97 -22.51 14.19
CA HIS A 104 -10.49 -22.42 15.56
C HIS A 104 -9.37 -22.21 16.59
N ASP A 105 -8.13 -21.96 16.17
CA ASP A 105 -7.03 -21.60 17.07
C ASP A 105 -7.37 -20.36 17.91
N ARG A 106 -6.77 -20.29 19.10
CA ARG A 106 -7.03 -19.23 20.09
C ARG A 106 -6.64 -17.84 19.60
N HIS A 107 -5.75 -17.70 18.61
CA HIS A 107 -5.43 -16.42 17.98
C HIS A 107 -6.51 -15.96 16.99
N HIS A 108 -7.19 -16.90 16.32
CA HIS A 108 -8.21 -16.61 15.32
C HIS A 108 -9.56 -16.16 15.89
N ARG A 109 -9.78 -16.27 17.20
CA ARG A 109 -10.93 -15.60 17.85
C ARG A 109 -10.91 -14.07 17.67
N PHE A 110 -9.74 -13.50 17.40
CA PHE A 110 -9.55 -12.06 17.14
C PHE A 110 -9.32 -11.74 15.66
N HIS A 111 -9.60 -12.69 14.75
CA HIS A 111 -9.37 -12.54 13.31
C HIS A 111 -10.11 -11.33 12.74
N PHE A 112 -11.41 -11.19 13.05
CA PHE A 112 -12.19 -10.03 12.66
C PHE A 112 -11.61 -8.72 13.20
N TRP A 113 -11.28 -8.69 14.50
CA TRP A 113 -10.71 -7.50 15.14
C TRP A 113 -9.35 -7.10 14.55
N THR A 114 -8.56 -8.08 14.11
CA THR A 114 -7.28 -7.85 13.43
C THR A 114 -7.46 -7.23 12.04
N LEU A 115 -8.50 -7.64 11.31
CA LEU A 115 -8.82 -7.06 10.00
C LEU A 115 -9.37 -5.64 10.11
N VAL A 116 -10.10 -5.35 11.17
CA VAL A 116 -10.77 -4.04 11.34
C VAL A 116 -9.89 -3.04 12.11
N SER A 117 -8.84 -3.50 12.79
CA SER A 117 -7.97 -2.64 13.62
C SER A 117 -7.35 -1.43 12.89
N PRO A 118 -6.83 -1.49 11.64
CA PRO A 118 -6.29 -0.28 11.01
C PRO A 118 -7.38 0.76 10.75
N TYR A 119 -8.62 0.36 10.47
CA TYR A 119 -9.71 1.31 10.23
C TYR A 119 -10.15 1.99 11.53
N ILE A 120 -10.27 1.20 12.62
CA ILE A 120 -10.56 1.75 13.95
C ILE A 120 -9.45 2.71 14.36
N MET A 121 -8.19 2.31 14.19
CA MET A 121 -7.06 3.15 14.57
C MET A 121 -6.98 4.41 13.72
N PHE A 122 -7.27 4.33 12.42
CA PHE A 122 -7.28 5.51 11.57
C PHE A 122 -8.36 6.49 12.01
N ALA A 123 -9.57 6.03 12.28
CA ALA A 123 -10.65 6.87 12.79
C ALA A 123 -10.27 7.51 14.15
N LEU A 124 -9.70 6.74 15.08
CA LEU A 124 -9.27 7.27 16.37
C LEU A 124 -8.17 8.34 16.21
N LEU A 125 -7.15 8.09 15.39
CA LEU A 125 -6.07 9.06 15.20
C LEU A 125 -6.58 10.31 14.46
N TYR A 126 -7.37 10.13 13.40
CA TYR A 126 -7.87 11.23 12.59
C TYR A 126 -8.84 12.15 13.35
N PHE A 127 -9.72 11.61 14.20
CA PHE A 127 -10.71 12.43 14.91
C PHE A 127 -10.25 12.91 16.29
N LEU A 128 -9.24 12.28 16.90
CA LEU A 128 -8.82 12.60 18.27
C LEU A 128 -7.44 13.29 18.34
N THR A 129 -6.74 13.45 17.21
CA THR A 129 -5.41 14.07 17.16
C THR A 129 -5.29 15.01 15.97
N ASP A 130 -4.36 15.96 16.06
CA ASP A 130 -4.03 16.88 14.96
C ASP A 130 -2.90 16.33 14.06
N LEU A 131 -2.71 15.00 14.04
CA LEU A 131 -1.69 14.38 13.20
C LEU A 131 -2.03 14.53 11.73
N ASN A 132 -1.03 14.89 10.92
CA ASN A 132 -1.18 14.87 9.46
C ASN A 132 -1.72 13.49 9.01
N PRO A 133 -2.72 13.46 8.11
CA PRO A 133 -3.33 12.24 7.61
C PRO A 133 -2.36 11.13 7.19
N ILE A 134 -1.18 11.47 6.64
CA ILE A 134 -0.17 10.48 6.25
C ILE A 134 0.39 9.70 7.45
N TYR A 135 0.55 10.34 8.60
CA TYR A 135 0.99 9.69 9.84
C TYR A 135 -0.12 8.84 10.42
N SER A 136 -1.36 9.35 10.42
CA SER A 136 -2.54 8.61 10.86
C SER A 136 -2.72 7.33 10.04
N ALA A 137 -2.60 7.41 8.71
CA ALA A 137 -2.65 6.26 7.80
C ALA A 137 -1.51 5.27 8.07
N SER A 138 -0.26 5.76 8.09
CA SER A 138 0.92 4.91 8.27
C SER A 138 0.93 4.19 9.62
N LEU A 139 0.61 4.89 10.72
CA LEU A 139 0.55 4.31 12.06
C LEU A 139 -0.58 3.28 12.17
N SER A 140 -1.73 3.55 11.55
CA SER A 140 -2.86 2.62 11.53
C SER A 140 -2.53 1.33 10.77
N MET A 141 -1.89 1.45 9.61
CA MET A 141 -1.42 0.29 8.85
C MET A 141 -0.34 -0.48 9.59
N PHE A 142 0.56 0.21 10.29
CA PHE A 142 1.58 -0.43 11.13
C PHE A 142 0.93 -1.25 12.26
N ILE A 143 -0.03 -0.66 12.99
CA ILE A 143 -0.78 -1.36 14.05
C ILE A 143 -1.55 -2.55 13.46
N GLY A 144 -2.20 -2.38 12.30
CA GLY A 144 -2.84 -3.49 11.59
C GLY A 144 -1.86 -4.61 11.20
N GLY A 145 -0.65 -4.26 10.78
CA GLY A 145 0.43 -5.20 10.50
C GLY A 145 0.89 -5.94 11.76
N LEU A 146 1.03 -5.26 12.90
CA LEU A 146 1.36 -5.87 14.19
C LEU A 146 0.24 -6.80 14.68
N ALA A 147 -1.03 -6.39 14.54
CA ALA A 147 -2.17 -7.23 14.86
C ALA A 147 -2.19 -8.48 13.96
N ALA A 148 -1.88 -8.33 12.66
CA ALA A 148 -1.75 -9.44 11.73
C ALA A 148 -0.60 -10.37 12.11
N LEU A 149 0.55 -9.86 12.56
CA LEU A 149 1.66 -10.68 13.06
C LEU A 149 1.26 -11.53 14.27
N TRP A 150 0.46 -10.96 15.18
CA TRP A 150 -0.03 -11.67 16.35
C TRP A 150 -1.09 -12.73 16.01
N CYS A 151 -2.03 -12.41 15.12
CA CYS A 151 -3.09 -13.33 14.73
C CYS A 151 -2.62 -14.41 13.73
N ARG A 152 -1.63 -14.09 12.88
CA ARG A 152 -1.07 -14.93 11.82
C ARG A 152 0.46 -15.04 11.94
N PRO A 153 0.98 -15.69 13.00
CA PRO A 153 2.43 -15.87 13.17
C PRO A 153 3.06 -16.72 12.05
N ASP A 154 2.27 -17.51 11.32
CA ASP A 154 2.69 -18.23 10.12
C ASP A 154 3.09 -17.30 8.97
N LEU A 155 2.56 -16.07 8.94
CA LEU A 155 2.88 -15.04 7.93
C LEU A 155 3.99 -14.08 8.37
N LYS A 156 4.64 -14.31 9.52
CA LYS A 156 5.59 -13.35 10.12
C LYS A 156 6.68 -12.87 9.16
N MET A 157 7.28 -13.81 8.43
CA MET A 157 8.36 -13.50 7.49
C MET A 157 7.80 -12.74 6.29
N LYS A 158 6.63 -13.13 5.81
CA LYS A 158 5.97 -12.45 4.70
C LYS A 158 5.67 -11.00 5.07
N ILE A 159 5.13 -10.72 6.24
CA ILE A 159 4.77 -9.35 6.67
C ILE A 159 6.01 -8.44 6.74
N TRP A 160 7.04 -8.82 7.49
CA TRP A 160 8.24 -7.99 7.64
C TRP A 160 8.99 -7.80 6.32
N VAL A 161 9.20 -8.89 5.58
CA VAL A 161 9.94 -8.86 4.31
C VAL A 161 9.16 -8.10 3.24
N SER A 162 7.82 -8.22 3.21
CA SER A 162 7.00 -7.43 2.28
C SER A 162 7.01 -5.95 2.60
N GLY A 163 7.08 -5.55 3.88
CA GLY A 163 7.30 -4.15 4.24
C GLY A 163 8.56 -3.60 3.57
N VAL A 164 9.70 -4.25 3.78
CA VAL A 164 10.99 -3.83 3.20
C VAL A 164 10.97 -3.86 1.67
N ILE A 165 10.48 -4.95 1.07
CA ILE A 165 10.46 -5.11 -0.38
C ILE A 165 9.52 -4.10 -1.04
N PHE A 166 8.36 -3.82 -0.42
CA PHE A 166 7.44 -2.84 -0.96
C PHE A 166 8.02 -1.43 -0.84
N THR A 167 8.71 -1.08 0.25
CA THR A 167 9.46 0.19 0.35
C THR A 167 10.50 0.31 -0.75
N LEU A 168 11.29 -0.75 -1.03
CA LEU A 168 12.29 -0.74 -2.09
C LEU A 168 11.65 -0.60 -3.47
N PHE A 169 10.59 -1.36 -3.75
CA PHE A 169 9.81 -1.25 -4.98
C PHE A 169 9.28 0.17 -5.17
N TYR A 170 8.68 0.72 -4.12
CA TYR A 170 8.07 2.04 -4.14
C TYR A 170 9.12 3.14 -4.29
N PHE A 171 10.26 3.04 -3.61
CA PHE A 171 11.37 3.97 -3.76
C PHE A 171 11.93 3.94 -5.18
N VAL A 172 12.20 2.76 -5.74
CA VAL A 172 12.68 2.61 -7.14
C VAL A 172 11.65 3.15 -8.12
N TYR A 173 10.36 2.95 -7.83
CA TYR A 173 9.29 3.49 -8.63
C TYR A 173 9.23 5.01 -8.53
N PHE A 174 9.31 5.60 -7.33
CA PHE A 174 9.22 7.05 -7.05
C PHE A 174 10.44 7.82 -7.56
N PHE A 175 11.64 7.27 -7.42
CA PHE A 175 12.91 7.95 -7.65
C PHE A 175 13.05 8.64 -9.03
N PRO A 176 12.59 8.07 -10.16
CA PRO A 176 12.63 8.76 -11.45
C PRO A 176 11.77 10.04 -11.48
N LEU A 177 10.73 10.19 -10.64
CA LEU A 177 9.99 11.45 -10.51
C LEU A 177 10.92 12.57 -10.01
N VAL A 178 11.74 12.26 -8.99
CA VAL A 178 12.74 13.18 -8.43
C VAL A 178 13.80 13.53 -9.48
N LEU A 179 14.28 12.53 -10.22
CA LEU A 179 15.32 12.73 -11.24
C LEU A 179 14.84 13.55 -12.44
N PHE A 180 13.65 13.26 -12.96
CA PHE A 180 13.14 13.88 -14.19
C PHE A 180 12.38 15.18 -13.94
N PHE A 181 11.89 15.42 -12.73
CA PHE A 181 11.19 16.64 -12.35
C PHE A 181 11.80 17.26 -11.08
N PRO A 182 13.01 17.85 -11.17
CA PRO A 182 13.65 18.50 -10.03
C PRO A 182 12.77 19.58 -9.40
N GLY A 183 12.71 19.61 -8.06
CA GLY A 183 11.88 20.55 -7.30
C GLY A 183 10.40 20.17 -7.24
N PHE A 184 9.95 19.10 -7.90
CA PHE A 184 8.54 18.71 -7.93
C PHE A 184 8.05 18.30 -6.55
N VAL A 185 8.85 17.54 -5.80
CA VAL A 185 8.50 17.08 -4.46
C VAL A 185 8.27 18.27 -3.53
N GLU A 186 9.16 19.25 -3.56
CA GLU A 186 9.13 20.45 -2.73
C GLU A 186 7.95 21.37 -3.05
N ARG A 187 7.40 21.28 -4.27
CA ARG A 187 6.20 22.04 -4.68
C ARG A 187 4.90 21.32 -4.35
N VAL A 188 4.90 19.99 -4.43
CA VAL A 188 3.69 19.18 -4.35
C VAL A 188 3.44 18.61 -2.96
N TRP A 189 4.47 18.13 -2.27
CA TRP A 189 4.36 17.66 -0.90
C TRP A 189 4.45 18.84 0.06
N MET A 190 3.55 18.90 1.03
CA MET A 190 3.52 19.98 2.02
C MET A 190 4.59 19.75 3.09
N LEU A 191 5.86 19.92 2.74
CA LEU A 191 7.01 19.56 3.59
C LEU A 191 6.99 20.24 4.97
N SER A 192 6.35 21.41 5.08
CA SER A 192 6.16 22.12 6.37
C SER A 192 5.09 21.50 7.27
N ALA A 193 4.20 20.67 6.74
CA ALA A 193 3.15 19.95 7.47
C ALA A 193 3.56 18.51 7.84
N ILE A 194 4.76 18.07 7.41
CA ILE A 194 5.36 16.78 7.70
C ILE A 194 6.80 16.97 8.19
N SER A 195 7.63 15.92 8.25
CA SER A 195 8.97 16.01 8.86
C SER A 195 9.95 16.88 8.07
N GLY A 196 9.69 17.07 6.76
CA GLY A 196 10.60 17.73 5.83
C GLY A 196 11.87 16.91 5.50
N ILE A 197 11.98 15.67 5.99
CA ILE A 197 13.15 14.81 5.75
C ILE A 197 13.04 14.16 4.37
N LEU A 198 14.06 14.36 3.54
CA LEU A 198 14.15 13.78 2.20
C LEU A 198 15.29 12.74 2.13
N ILE A 199 14.98 11.52 1.68
CA ILE A 199 15.93 10.45 1.40
C ILE A 199 16.12 10.39 -0.12
N ALA A 200 17.26 10.88 -0.60
CA ALA A 200 17.54 11.00 -2.04
C ALA A 200 16.44 11.76 -2.80
N GLY A 201 15.84 12.78 -2.17
CA GLY A 201 14.75 13.60 -2.70
C GLY A 201 13.35 12.99 -2.53
N VAL A 202 13.21 11.78 -1.98
CA VAL A 202 11.91 11.16 -1.64
C VAL A 202 11.54 11.48 -0.20
N PRO A 203 10.32 11.96 0.11
CA PRO A 203 9.89 12.19 1.49
C PRO A 203 9.98 10.93 2.35
N LEU A 204 10.41 11.07 3.61
CA LEU A 204 10.45 9.96 4.56
C LEU A 204 9.06 9.32 4.74
N GLU A 205 8.02 10.14 4.73
CA GLU A 205 6.61 9.76 4.89
C GLU A 205 6.14 8.81 3.79
N GLU A 206 6.60 9.00 2.55
CA GLU A 206 6.34 8.10 1.42
C GLU A 206 6.94 6.70 1.67
N LEU A 207 8.13 6.65 2.28
CA LEU A 207 8.79 5.39 2.63
C LEU A 207 8.16 4.70 3.84
N MET A 208 7.71 5.47 4.82
CA MET A 208 6.93 4.99 5.95
C MET A 208 5.58 4.42 5.49
N PHE A 209 4.88 5.15 4.62
CA PHE A 209 3.65 4.68 3.99
C PHE A 209 3.89 3.37 3.24
N ALA A 210 4.90 3.33 2.36
CA ALA A 210 5.22 2.13 1.59
C ALA A 210 5.55 0.93 2.49
N PHE A 211 6.32 1.14 3.56
CA PHE A 211 6.69 0.09 4.49
C PHE A 211 5.45 -0.50 5.20
N THR A 212 4.63 0.36 5.77
CA THR A 212 3.46 -0.03 6.55
C THR A 212 2.35 -0.60 5.66
N PHE A 213 2.18 -0.06 4.45
CA PHE A 213 1.33 -0.62 3.41
C PHE A 213 1.78 -2.04 3.03
N GLY A 214 3.07 -2.24 2.76
CA GLY A 214 3.66 -3.54 2.44
C GLY A 214 3.48 -4.56 3.57
N MET A 215 3.63 -4.15 4.83
CA MET A 215 3.35 -5.01 5.97
C MET A 215 1.88 -5.45 6.02
N LEU A 216 0.96 -4.50 5.93
CA LEU A 216 -0.47 -4.76 6.07
C LEU A 216 -1.01 -5.58 4.90
N TRP A 217 -0.91 -5.03 3.69
CA TRP A 217 -1.61 -5.55 2.53
C TRP A 217 -1.02 -6.86 2.02
N SER A 218 0.25 -7.14 2.28
CA SER A 218 0.86 -8.44 1.92
C SER A 218 0.24 -9.64 2.63
N SER A 219 -0.44 -9.44 3.76
CA SER A 219 -1.06 -10.51 4.55
C SER A 219 -2.59 -10.49 4.54
N TYR A 220 -3.20 -9.36 4.20
CA TYR A 220 -4.64 -9.18 4.26
C TYR A 220 -5.41 -10.10 3.32
N TYR A 221 -4.86 -10.41 2.14
CA TYR A 221 -5.49 -11.37 1.24
C TYR A 221 -5.57 -12.77 1.86
N GLU A 222 -4.48 -13.26 2.44
CA GLU A 222 -4.39 -14.54 3.15
C GLU A 222 -5.27 -14.57 4.39
N HIS A 223 -5.42 -13.43 5.06
CA HIS A 223 -6.25 -13.26 6.24
C HIS A 223 -7.74 -13.33 5.86
N LEU A 224 -8.18 -12.58 4.85
CA LEU A 224 -9.56 -12.56 4.37
C LEU A 224 -9.98 -13.89 3.73
N ALA A 225 -9.10 -14.49 2.93
CA ALA A 225 -9.41 -15.69 2.17
C ALA A 225 -9.00 -17.00 2.86
N TRP A 226 -8.49 -16.93 4.10
CA TRP A 226 -8.04 -18.08 4.89
C TRP A 226 -7.04 -18.97 4.15
N TYR A 227 -5.98 -18.37 3.61
CA TYR A 227 -4.88 -19.07 2.96
C TYR A 227 -3.64 -19.12 3.86
N LYS A 228 -2.91 -20.22 3.78
CA LYS A 228 -1.53 -20.37 4.23
C LYS A 228 -0.57 -20.28 3.05
N ILE A 229 0.68 -19.90 3.33
CA ILE A 229 1.76 -19.93 2.34
C ILE A 229 2.68 -21.11 2.60
N LYS A 230 3.08 -21.80 1.53
CA LYS A 230 4.19 -22.76 1.55
C LYS A 230 5.25 -22.32 0.56
N THR A 231 6.48 -22.17 1.03
CA THR A 231 7.64 -21.97 0.16
C THR A 231 7.84 -23.24 -0.66
N LYS A 232 8.01 -23.13 -1.98
CA LYS A 232 8.42 -24.29 -2.78
C LYS A 232 9.81 -24.71 -2.29
N SER A 233 9.92 -25.92 -1.74
CA SER A 233 11.24 -26.55 -1.54
C SER A 233 11.91 -26.60 -2.91
N VAL A 234 13.07 -25.93 -3.03
CA VAL A 234 13.96 -26.16 -4.16
C VAL A 234 14.55 -27.53 -3.93
N HIS A 235 13.91 -28.59 -4.44
CA HIS A 235 14.63 -29.82 -4.70
C HIS A 235 15.64 -29.49 -5.80
N LYS A 236 16.90 -29.34 -5.37
CA LYS A 236 18.07 -29.35 -6.24
C LYS A 236 18.22 -30.72 -6.87
#